data_AF-A0A023PYC1-F1
#
_entry.id   AF-A0A023PYC1-F1
#
_cell.length_a   1.000
_cell.length_b   1.000
_cell.length_c   1.000
_cell.angle_alpha   90.00
_cell.angle_beta   90.00
_cell.angle_gamma   90.00
#
_symmetry.space_group_name_H-M   'P 1'
#
loop_
_entity.id
_entity.type
_entity.pdbx_description
1 polymer ?
#
loop_
_entity_poly.entity_id
_entity_poly.type
_entity_poly.pdbx_seq_one_letter_code
_entity_poly.pdbx_strand_id
1 'polypeptide(L)'
;MNKNALSAILMTLFLFISCNNSGGIKEGQASRSDGTVIDLAKVSEKIKGTIAFAEAAKEVEVLVKSIDELAESIGKKIQNSDTLATEANHNGTLIAGAFQIALTIENKLKALGLEASKFSDELKAKVNDANSKSRLFLNKIKGEHSDLGKEGATDAHAKEAIKTDNTTKTKGATELLGLKESVKVLMGSVSTLLESAINELTTPAPAAKKSSES
;
A
#
# COMPACT_ATOMS: atom_id res chain seq x y z
N MET A 1 -0.26 14.23 -0.43
CA MET A 1 0.27 15.61 -0.38
C MET A 1 -0.77 16.60 -0.91
N ASN A 2 -1.14 17.61 -0.13
CA ASN A 2 -2.12 18.62 -0.55
C ASN A 2 -1.45 19.72 -1.41
N LYS A 3 -2.24 20.51 -2.15
CA LYS A 3 -1.74 21.54 -3.09
C LYS A 3 -0.85 22.59 -2.40
N ASN A 4 -1.13 22.90 -1.14
CA ASN A 4 -0.41 23.91 -0.37
C ASN A 4 1.01 23.45 0.00
N ALA A 5 1.17 22.17 0.35
CA ALA A 5 2.48 21.57 0.62
C ALA A 5 3.36 21.54 -0.63
N LEU A 6 2.80 21.17 -1.79
CA LEU A 6 3.51 21.17 -3.06
C LEU A 6 3.99 22.58 -3.44
N SER A 7 3.15 23.60 -3.26
CA SER A 7 3.52 25.00 -3.53
C SER A 7 4.67 25.48 -2.63
N ALA A 8 4.65 25.12 -1.34
CA ALA A 8 5.72 25.48 -0.40
C ALA A 8 7.06 24.81 -0.76
N ILE A 9 7.02 23.54 -1.17
CA ILE A 9 8.21 22.81 -1.65
C ILE A 9 8.78 23.48 -2.90
N LEU A 10 7.93 23.85 -3.88
CA LEU A 10 8.37 24.54 -5.10
C LEU A 10 9.03 25.89 -4.83
N MET A 11 8.45 26.71 -3.94
CA MET A 11 9.05 28.00 -3.57
C MET A 11 10.41 27.83 -2.88
N THR A 12 10.53 26.82 -2.02
CA THR A 12 11.79 26.52 -1.33
C THR A 12 12.85 26.01 -2.31
N LEU A 13 12.46 25.18 -3.28
CA LEU A 13 13.36 24.72 -4.36
C LEU A 13 13.88 25.86 -5.23
N PHE A 14 13.02 26.84 -5.54
CA PHE A 14 13.45 28.06 -6.25
C PHE A 14 14.48 28.87 -5.46
N LEU A 15 14.31 29.00 -4.14
CA LEU A 15 15.25 29.69 -3.26
C LEU A 15 16.65 29.04 -3.26
N PHE A 16 16.72 27.70 -3.27
CA PHE A 16 17.99 26.96 -3.35
C PHE A 16 18.80 27.28 -4.61
N ILE A 17 18.13 27.39 -5.76
CA ILE A 17 18.80 27.68 -7.04
C ILE A 17 19.29 29.13 -7.11
N SER A 18 18.54 30.08 -6.51
CA SER A 18 18.87 31.51 -6.53
C SER A 18 20.03 31.94 -5.61
N CYS A 19 20.41 31.12 -4.62
CA CYS A 19 21.50 31.44 -3.68
C CYS A 19 22.88 30.88 -4.08
N ASN A 20 23.02 30.32 -5.28
CA ASN A 20 24.24 29.62 -5.72
C ASN A 20 25.43 30.53 -6.11
N ASN A 21 25.68 31.61 -5.35
CA ASN A 21 26.71 32.62 -5.69
C ASN A 21 27.94 32.64 -4.75
N SER A 22 28.14 31.63 -3.90
CA SER A 22 29.34 31.54 -3.04
C SER A 22 30.08 30.21 -3.25
N GLY A 23 31.34 30.31 -3.68
CA GLY A 23 32.20 29.15 -3.93
C GLY A 23 32.34 28.24 -2.71
N GLY A 24 32.22 26.92 -2.92
CA GLY A 24 32.37 25.90 -1.87
C GLY A 24 31.37 24.74 -1.95
N ILE A 25 30.30 24.87 -2.75
CA ILE A 25 29.28 23.83 -2.94
C ILE A 25 29.70 22.91 -4.10
N LYS A 26 29.64 21.59 -3.89
CA LYS A 26 29.92 20.59 -4.95
C LYS A 26 28.70 20.39 -5.84
N GLU A 27 28.94 19.87 -7.05
CA GLU A 27 27.85 19.48 -7.95
C GLU A 27 26.87 18.51 -7.25
N GLY A 28 25.56 18.76 -7.39
CA GLY A 28 24.52 17.97 -6.72
C GLY A 28 24.21 18.39 -5.28
N GLN A 29 24.81 19.47 -4.77
CA GLN A 29 24.52 20.03 -3.45
C GLN A 29 23.87 21.42 -3.55
N ALA A 30 23.17 21.84 -2.49
CA ALA A 30 22.65 23.19 -2.36
C ALA A 30 22.80 23.70 -0.91
N SER A 31 22.91 25.02 -0.72
CA SER A 31 22.92 25.64 0.60
C SER A 31 21.52 26.01 1.05
N ARG A 32 21.16 25.61 2.27
CA ARG A 32 19.93 26.05 2.95
C ARG A 32 20.08 27.46 3.49
N SER A 33 18.95 28.10 3.78
CA SER A 33 18.90 29.44 4.41
C SER A 33 19.50 29.47 5.82
N ASP A 34 19.62 28.31 6.48
CA ASP A 34 20.26 28.15 7.79
C ASP A 34 21.78 27.93 7.72
N GLY A 35 22.37 27.95 6.52
CA GLY A 35 23.80 27.75 6.29
C GLY A 35 24.24 26.29 6.20
N THR A 36 23.34 25.31 6.34
CA THR A 36 23.65 23.90 6.13
C THR A 36 23.60 23.52 4.65
N VAL A 37 24.33 22.47 4.26
CA VAL A 37 24.35 21.96 2.88
C VAL A 37 23.46 20.73 2.77
N ILE A 38 22.57 20.71 1.78
CA ILE A 38 21.76 19.55 1.40
C ILE A 38 22.40 18.82 0.21
N ASP A 39 22.45 17.50 0.27
CA ASP A 39 22.83 16.63 -0.85
C ASP A 39 21.57 16.26 -1.65
N LEU A 40 21.34 16.98 -2.74
CA LEU A 40 20.15 16.81 -3.58
C LEU A 40 20.15 15.47 -4.30
N ALA A 41 21.33 14.96 -4.69
CA ALA A 41 21.45 13.67 -5.34
C ALA A 41 20.96 12.55 -4.41
N LYS A 42 21.48 12.53 -3.18
CA LYS A 42 21.08 11.54 -2.15
C LYS A 42 19.61 11.62 -1.78
N VAL A 43 19.08 12.83 -1.57
CA VAL A 43 17.65 13.00 -1.24
C VAL A 43 16.76 12.59 -2.41
N SER A 44 17.14 12.90 -3.65
CA SER A 44 16.39 12.48 -4.84
C SER A 44 16.35 10.97 -5.01
N GLU A 45 17.46 10.27 -4.70
CA GLU A 45 17.52 8.80 -4.74
C GLU A 45 16.61 8.18 -3.67
N LYS A 46 16.63 8.73 -2.45
CA LYS A 46 15.74 8.32 -1.37
C LYS A 46 14.27 8.46 -1.76
N ILE A 47 13.89 9.62 -2.32
CA ILE A 47 12.53 9.88 -2.80
C ILE A 47 12.14 8.86 -3.89
N LYS A 48 13.00 8.59 -4.87
CA LYS A 48 12.75 7.59 -5.91
C LYS A 48 12.49 6.20 -5.31
N GLY A 49 13.33 5.76 -4.37
CA GLY A 49 13.16 4.48 -3.69
C GLY A 49 11.85 4.39 -2.91
N THR A 50 11.49 5.46 -2.18
CA THR A 50 10.22 5.53 -1.44
C THR A 50 9.01 5.54 -2.36
N ILE A 51 9.06 6.23 -3.51
CA ILE A 51 7.98 6.21 -4.50
C ILE A 51 7.79 4.80 -5.06
N ALA A 52 8.86 4.12 -5.47
CA ALA A 52 8.77 2.76 -5.99
C ALA A 52 8.16 1.79 -4.96
N PHE A 53 8.53 1.91 -3.68
CA PHE A 53 7.90 1.13 -2.61
C PHE A 53 6.41 1.47 -2.45
N ALA A 54 6.04 2.75 -2.51
CA ALA A 54 4.66 3.20 -2.39
C ALA A 54 3.78 2.71 -3.54
N GLU A 55 4.29 2.68 -4.77
CA GLU A 55 3.59 2.14 -5.94
C GLU A 55 3.32 0.64 -5.78
N ALA A 56 4.31 -0.13 -5.34
CA ALA A 56 4.13 -1.56 -5.10
C ALA A 56 3.14 -1.85 -3.96
N ALA A 57 3.16 -1.06 -2.88
CA ALA A 57 2.16 -1.15 -1.81
C ALA A 57 0.75 -0.76 -2.31
N LYS A 58 0.66 0.24 -3.18
CA LYS A 58 -0.61 0.67 -3.78
C LYS A 58 -1.22 -0.40 -4.67
N GLU A 59 -0.40 -1.13 -5.42
CA GLU A 59 -0.87 -2.27 -6.23
C GLU A 59 -1.55 -3.33 -5.35
N VAL A 60 -0.97 -3.64 -4.19
CA VAL A 60 -1.60 -4.55 -3.21
C VAL A 60 -2.95 -4.00 -2.73
N GLU A 61 -3.05 -2.72 -2.40
CA GLU A 61 -4.31 -2.09 -1.98
C GLU A 61 -5.40 -2.23 -3.06
N VAL A 62 -5.04 -2.01 -4.34
CA VAL A 62 -5.96 -2.13 -5.47
C VAL A 62 -6.42 -3.57 -5.66
N LEU A 63 -5.52 -4.55 -5.57
CA LEU A 63 -5.88 -5.97 -5.68
C LEU A 63 -6.79 -6.42 -4.53
N VAL A 64 -6.57 -5.94 -3.31
CA VAL A 64 -7.47 -6.26 -2.19
C VAL A 64 -8.86 -5.68 -2.44
N LYS A 65 -8.95 -4.47 -3.00
CA LYS A 65 -10.22 -3.84 -3.37
C LYS A 65 -10.91 -4.52 -4.55
N SER A 66 -10.18 -5.07 -5.52
CA SER A 66 -10.82 -5.75 -6.65
C SER A 66 -11.61 -7.00 -6.24
N ILE A 67 -11.31 -7.60 -5.08
CA ILE A 67 -12.13 -8.67 -4.51
C ILE A 67 -13.53 -8.17 -4.12
N ASP A 68 -13.70 -6.90 -3.73
CA ASP A 68 -15.03 -6.32 -3.50
C ASP A 68 -15.84 -6.23 -4.79
N GLU A 69 -15.20 -5.78 -5.86
CA GLU A 69 -15.85 -5.71 -7.18
C GLU A 69 -16.26 -7.11 -7.66
N LEU A 70 -15.46 -8.13 -7.37
CA LEU A 70 -15.84 -9.53 -7.61
C LEU A 70 -17.03 -9.94 -6.73
N ALA A 71 -17.07 -9.53 -5.46
CA ALA A 71 -18.18 -9.85 -4.55
C ALA A 71 -19.52 -9.28 -5.03
N GLU A 72 -19.53 -8.14 -5.73
CA GLU A 72 -20.73 -7.56 -6.34
C GLU A 72 -21.32 -8.42 -7.48
N SER A 73 -20.51 -9.30 -8.08
CA SER A 73 -20.93 -10.25 -9.12
C SER A 73 -21.44 -11.60 -8.61
N ILE A 74 -21.57 -11.78 -7.28
CA ILE A 74 -22.11 -13.03 -6.71
C ILE A 74 -23.57 -13.25 -7.14
N GLY A 75 -23.86 -14.45 -7.64
CA GLY A 75 -25.18 -14.84 -8.10
C GLY A 75 -25.61 -14.12 -9.38
N LYS A 76 -24.63 -13.76 -10.22
CA LYS A 76 -24.85 -12.93 -11.43
C LYS A 76 -24.29 -13.57 -12.70
N LYS A 77 -24.84 -13.14 -13.83
CA LYS A 77 -24.31 -13.37 -15.17
C LYS A 77 -24.42 -12.11 -16.04
N ILE A 78 -23.66 -12.11 -17.13
CA ILE A 78 -23.81 -11.09 -18.17
C ILE A 78 -25.16 -11.23 -18.90
N GLN A 79 -25.67 -10.12 -19.41
CA GLN A 79 -26.82 -10.05 -20.30
C GLN A 79 -26.59 -8.96 -21.35
N ASN A 80 -27.51 -8.81 -22.30
CA ASN A 80 -27.41 -7.80 -23.35
C ASN A 80 -27.82 -6.39 -22.85
N SER A 81 -27.17 -5.93 -21.77
CA SER A 81 -27.32 -4.60 -21.16
C SER A 81 -26.12 -4.27 -20.26
N ASP A 82 -26.00 -3.02 -19.82
CA ASP A 82 -24.95 -2.56 -18.90
C ASP A 82 -25.18 -2.98 -17.42
N THR A 83 -26.03 -3.98 -17.20
CA THR A 83 -26.38 -4.48 -15.86
C THR A 83 -26.25 -5.99 -15.83
N LEU A 84 -26.02 -6.56 -14.65
CA LEU A 84 -25.94 -8.01 -14.48
C LEU A 84 -27.32 -8.63 -14.26
N ALA A 85 -27.58 -9.74 -14.96
CA ALA A 85 -28.73 -10.60 -14.69
C ALA A 85 -28.44 -11.53 -13.50
N THR A 86 -29.50 -12.06 -12.88
CA THR A 86 -29.37 -13.05 -11.81
C THR A 86 -29.03 -14.44 -12.37
N GLU A 87 -28.09 -15.12 -11.72
CA GLU A 87 -27.70 -16.53 -11.93
C GLU A 87 -27.26 -17.09 -10.57
N ALA A 88 -28.21 -17.54 -9.77
CA ALA A 88 -27.96 -17.90 -8.38
C ALA A 88 -27.17 -19.21 -8.26
N ASN A 89 -26.27 -19.26 -7.27
CA ASN A 89 -25.57 -20.47 -6.82
C ASN A 89 -24.55 -21.09 -7.78
N HIS A 90 -24.01 -20.32 -8.73
CA HIS A 90 -22.98 -20.77 -9.67
C HIS A 90 -21.66 -19.99 -9.48
N ASN A 91 -21.21 -19.83 -8.23
CA ASN A 91 -20.11 -18.93 -7.88
C ASN A 91 -18.72 -19.59 -7.81
N GLY A 92 -18.59 -20.88 -8.12
CA GLY A 92 -17.34 -21.62 -7.93
C GLY A 92 -16.14 -21.00 -8.66
N THR A 93 -16.32 -20.62 -9.92
CA THR A 93 -15.27 -20.00 -10.75
C THR A 93 -14.95 -18.57 -10.30
N LEU A 94 -15.96 -17.81 -9.87
CA LEU A 94 -15.77 -16.47 -9.28
C LEU A 94 -14.90 -16.54 -8.02
N ILE A 95 -15.18 -17.48 -7.11
CA ILE A 95 -14.39 -17.69 -5.90
C ILE A 95 -12.97 -18.15 -6.23
N ALA A 96 -12.80 -19.03 -7.23
CA ALA A 96 -11.47 -19.42 -7.69
C ALA A 96 -10.66 -18.21 -8.21
N GLY A 97 -11.31 -17.28 -8.91
CA GLY A 97 -10.72 -16.01 -9.33
C GLY A 97 -10.29 -15.14 -8.15
N ALA A 98 -11.17 -14.95 -7.16
CA ALA A 98 -10.84 -14.20 -5.94
C ALA A 98 -9.69 -14.85 -5.15
N PHE A 99 -9.64 -16.19 -5.09
CA PHE A 99 -8.54 -16.93 -4.48
C PHE A 99 -7.21 -16.71 -5.21
N GLN A 100 -7.21 -16.68 -6.55
CA GLN A 100 -6.00 -16.39 -7.34
C GLN A 100 -5.49 -14.95 -7.12
N ILE A 101 -6.40 -13.97 -6.97
CA ILE A 101 -6.03 -12.60 -6.60
C ILE A 101 -5.39 -12.59 -5.20
N ALA A 102 -5.95 -13.32 -4.23
CA ALA A 102 -5.39 -13.43 -2.89
C ALA A 102 -3.99 -14.07 -2.86
N LEU A 103 -3.73 -15.08 -3.70
CA LEU A 103 -2.38 -15.64 -3.89
C LEU A 103 -1.42 -14.58 -4.43
N THR A 104 -1.88 -13.77 -5.38
CA THR A 104 -1.10 -12.66 -5.96
C THR A 104 -0.77 -11.61 -4.90
N ILE A 105 -1.73 -11.27 -4.04
CA ILE A 105 -1.55 -10.36 -2.91
C ILE A 105 -0.50 -10.88 -1.94
N GLU A 106 -0.58 -12.16 -1.52
CA GLU A 106 0.44 -12.77 -0.64
C GLU A 106 1.84 -12.67 -1.25
N ASN A 107 2.00 -13.05 -2.50
CA ASN A 107 3.30 -13.01 -3.17
C ASN A 107 3.88 -11.59 -3.23
N LYS A 108 3.05 -10.59 -3.52
CA LYS A 108 3.46 -9.18 -3.54
C LYS A 108 3.81 -8.66 -2.14
N LEU A 109 3.03 -8.99 -1.12
CA LEU A 109 3.33 -8.64 0.26
C LEU A 109 4.63 -9.29 0.75
N LYS A 110 4.88 -10.54 0.38
CA LYS A 110 6.14 -11.22 0.67
C LYS A 110 7.33 -10.50 0.03
N ALA A 111 7.21 -10.09 -1.23
CA ALA A 111 8.26 -9.32 -1.92
C ALA A 111 8.46 -7.94 -1.26
N LEU A 112 7.39 -7.22 -0.96
CA LEU A 112 7.44 -5.95 -0.22
C LEU A 112 8.14 -6.09 1.13
N GLY A 113 7.95 -7.21 1.84
CA GLY A 113 8.56 -7.45 3.15
C GLY A 113 10.09 -7.54 3.09
N LEU A 114 10.66 -7.95 1.95
CA LEU A 114 12.10 -7.97 1.70
C LEU A 114 12.65 -6.55 1.47
N GLU A 115 11.84 -5.70 0.83
CA GLU A 115 12.21 -4.31 0.52
C GLU A 115 12.02 -3.37 1.71
N ALA A 116 11.03 -3.63 2.56
CA ALA A 116 10.66 -2.77 3.67
C ALA A 116 11.78 -2.54 4.70
N SER A 117 12.70 -3.50 4.87
CA SER A 117 13.87 -3.35 5.76
C SER A 117 14.84 -2.25 5.34
N LYS A 118 14.76 -1.78 4.09
CA LYS A 118 15.56 -0.63 3.62
C LYS A 118 15.08 0.69 4.22
N PHE A 119 13.86 0.74 4.74
CA PHE A 119 13.24 1.95 5.29
C PHE A 119 13.14 1.93 6.82
N SER A 120 12.52 0.89 7.40
CA SER A 120 12.46 0.70 8.85
C SER A 120 11.94 -0.69 9.24
N ASP A 121 12.29 -1.13 10.46
CA ASP A 121 11.74 -2.37 11.04
C ASP A 121 10.23 -2.26 11.33
N GLU A 122 9.75 -1.07 11.68
CA GLU A 122 8.33 -0.83 11.91
C GLU A 122 7.52 -1.03 10.62
N LEU A 123 7.99 -0.47 9.49
CA LEU A 123 7.31 -0.64 8.20
C LEU A 123 7.32 -2.11 7.78
N LYS A 124 8.45 -2.80 7.98
CA LYS A 124 8.56 -4.25 7.74
C LYS A 124 7.55 -5.04 8.58
N ALA A 125 7.35 -4.68 9.85
CA ALA A 125 6.35 -5.31 10.70
C ALA A 125 4.93 -5.12 10.15
N LYS A 126 4.59 -3.94 9.62
CA LYS A 126 3.28 -3.69 8.98
C LYS A 126 3.07 -4.52 7.70
N VAL A 127 4.09 -4.65 6.87
CA VAL A 127 4.03 -5.53 5.68
C VAL A 127 3.84 -6.99 6.08
N ASN A 128 4.58 -7.45 7.10
CA ASN A 128 4.47 -8.82 7.60
C ASN A 128 3.11 -9.13 8.24
N ASP A 129 2.50 -8.16 8.92
CA ASP A 129 1.13 -8.29 9.43
C ASP A 129 0.14 -8.47 8.30
N ALA A 130 0.15 -7.59 7.28
CA ALA A 130 -0.69 -7.74 6.10
C ALA A 130 -0.48 -9.08 5.38
N ASN A 131 0.77 -9.52 5.24
CA ASN A 131 1.10 -10.83 4.65
C ASN A 131 0.57 -12.00 5.50
N SER A 132 0.59 -11.88 6.81
CA SER A 132 0.03 -12.89 7.70
C SER A 132 -1.50 -12.97 7.56
N LYS A 133 -2.16 -11.81 7.41
CA LYS A 133 -3.62 -11.74 7.15
C LYS A 133 -4.01 -12.31 5.80
N SER A 134 -3.21 -12.09 4.74
CA SER A 134 -3.48 -12.72 3.42
C SER A 134 -3.38 -14.24 3.50
N ARG A 135 -2.40 -14.78 4.24
CA ARG A 135 -2.28 -16.22 4.49
C ARG A 135 -3.44 -16.79 5.29
N LEU A 136 -3.94 -16.06 6.31
CA LEU A 136 -5.13 -16.47 7.04
C LEU A 136 -6.35 -16.55 6.13
N PHE A 137 -6.56 -15.55 5.28
CA PHE A 137 -7.63 -15.57 4.29
C PHE A 137 -7.52 -16.76 3.32
N LEU A 138 -6.34 -16.97 2.72
CA LEU A 138 -6.08 -18.11 1.83
C LEU A 138 -6.33 -19.45 2.52
N ASN A 139 -5.86 -19.61 3.76
CA ASN A 139 -6.05 -20.84 4.53
C ASN A 139 -7.52 -21.08 4.85
N LYS A 140 -8.28 -20.02 5.16
CA LYS A 140 -9.71 -20.13 5.43
C LYS A 140 -10.47 -20.59 4.18
N ILE A 141 -10.23 -19.96 3.02
CA ILE A 141 -10.86 -20.37 1.76
C ILE A 141 -10.52 -21.83 1.40
N LYS A 142 -9.26 -22.25 1.56
CA LYS A 142 -8.84 -23.65 1.35
C LYS A 142 -9.54 -24.61 2.32
N GLY A 143 -9.70 -24.22 3.58
CA GLY A 143 -10.38 -25.05 4.59
C GLY A 143 -11.86 -25.28 4.27
N GLU A 144 -12.49 -24.35 3.58
CA GLU A 144 -13.92 -24.40 3.20
C GLU A 144 -14.13 -24.96 1.78
N HIS A 145 -13.15 -25.70 1.23
CA HIS A 145 -13.19 -26.17 -0.16
C HIS A 145 -14.40 -27.06 -0.49
N SER A 146 -15.00 -27.76 0.47
CA SER A 146 -16.21 -28.56 0.25
C SER A 146 -17.42 -27.70 -0.15
N ASP A 147 -17.46 -26.45 0.33
CA ASP A 147 -18.54 -25.51 0.07
C ASP A 147 -18.19 -24.54 -1.05
N LEU A 148 -16.91 -24.15 -1.15
CA LEU A 148 -16.43 -23.12 -2.08
C LEU A 148 -15.77 -23.68 -3.35
N GLY A 149 -15.20 -24.88 -3.30
CA GLY A 149 -14.40 -25.50 -4.37
C GLY A 149 -15.22 -26.28 -5.40
N LYS A 150 -16.50 -25.95 -5.55
CA LYS A 150 -17.43 -26.60 -6.49
C LYS A 150 -18.10 -25.56 -7.36
N GLU A 151 -18.47 -25.96 -8.58
CA GLU A 151 -19.16 -25.11 -9.55
C GLU A 151 -20.41 -24.46 -8.92
N GLY A 152 -21.26 -25.29 -8.29
CA GLY A 152 -22.48 -24.88 -7.58
C GLY A 152 -22.26 -24.28 -6.18
N ALA A 153 -21.22 -23.46 -5.98
CA ALA A 153 -21.04 -22.72 -4.73
C ALA A 153 -22.19 -21.70 -4.56
N THR A 154 -22.94 -21.82 -3.46
CA THR A 154 -24.14 -21.02 -3.22
C THR A 154 -23.81 -19.53 -3.03
N ASP A 155 -24.78 -18.66 -3.31
CA ASP A 155 -24.60 -17.22 -3.09
C ASP A 155 -24.30 -16.91 -1.62
N ALA A 156 -24.91 -17.65 -0.69
CA ALA A 156 -24.68 -17.51 0.74
C ALA A 156 -23.22 -17.85 1.10
N HIS A 157 -22.70 -18.99 0.64
CA HIS A 157 -21.32 -19.38 0.90
C HIS A 157 -20.31 -18.45 0.23
N ALA A 158 -20.59 -17.99 -1.00
CA ALA A 158 -19.76 -17.00 -1.67
C ALA A 158 -19.70 -15.68 -0.89
N LYS A 159 -20.84 -15.19 -0.39
CA LYS A 159 -20.89 -13.97 0.44
C LYS A 159 -20.14 -14.14 1.76
N GLU A 160 -20.29 -15.28 2.43
CA GLU A 160 -19.53 -15.62 3.64
C GLU A 160 -18.02 -15.68 3.43
N ALA A 161 -17.58 -15.88 2.18
CA ALA A 161 -16.19 -15.98 1.78
C ALA A 161 -15.57 -14.65 1.37
N ILE A 162 -16.22 -13.85 0.52
CA ILE A 162 -15.58 -12.67 -0.11
C ILE A 162 -16.33 -11.34 0.07
N LYS A 163 -17.55 -11.34 0.62
CA LYS A 163 -18.34 -10.11 0.81
C LYS A 163 -18.17 -9.58 2.25
N THR A 164 -17.27 -8.60 2.44
CA THR A 164 -16.86 -8.17 3.79
C THR A 164 -17.92 -7.43 4.60
N ASP A 165 -19.00 -6.97 3.99
CA ASP A 165 -20.17 -6.38 4.65
C ASP A 165 -21.31 -7.41 4.85
N ASN A 166 -21.13 -8.68 4.47
CA ASN A 166 -22.13 -9.72 4.70
C ASN A 166 -22.36 -9.96 6.20
N THR A 167 -23.58 -10.30 6.59
CA THR A 167 -23.92 -10.57 7.99
C THR A 167 -23.14 -11.77 8.54
N THR A 168 -23.17 -12.90 7.83
CA THR A 168 -22.40 -14.10 8.18
C THR A 168 -21.05 -14.08 7.47
N LYS A 169 -19.95 -14.33 8.18
CA LYS A 169 -18.58 -14.21 7.62
C LYS A 169 -17.68 -15.38 7.97
N THR A 170 -18.27 -16.58 8.02
CA THR A 170 -17.67 -17.79 8.58
C THR A 170 -16.75 -18.52 7.60
N LYS A 171 -16.63 -18.07 6.34
CA LYS A 171 -15.90 -18.78 5.27
C LYS A 171 -14.76 -17.98 4.63
N GLY A 172 -14.42 -16.81 5.16
CA GLY A 172 -13.29 -16.01 4.68
C GLY A 172 -13.51 -14.50 4.76
N ALA A 173 -14.76 -14.04 4.79
CA ALA A 173 -15.05 -12.60 4.76
C ALA A 173 -14.51 -11.87 6.00
N THR A 174 -14.37 -12.57 7.14
CA THR A 174 -13.72 -12.03 8.35
C THR A 174 -12.23 -11.83 8.13
N GLU A 175 -11.54 -12.82 7.57
CA GLU A 175 -10.11 -12.77 7.28
C GLU A 175 -9.79 -11.76 6.19
N LEU A 176 -10.64 -11.64 5.16
CA LEU A 176 -10.53 -10.62 4.11
C LEU A 176 -10.69 -9.21 4.68
N LEU A 177 -11.63 -8.99 5.61
CA LEU A 177 -11.75 -7.72 6.31
C LEU A 177 -10.48 -7.39 7.10
N GLY A 178 -9.91 -8.37 7.81
CA GLY A 178 -8.63 -8.19 8.51
C GLY A 178 -7.46 -7.89 7.57
N LEU A 179 -7.42 -8.49 6.38
CA LEU A 179 -6.45 -8.15 5.33
C LEU A 179 -6.63 -6.70 4.85
N LYS A 180 -7.87 -6.25 4.60
CA LYS A 180 -8.14 -4.86 4.21
C LYS A 180 -7.68 -3.85 5.25
N GLU A 181 -7.97 -4.12 6.52
CA GLU A 181 -7.59 -3.23 7.61
C GLU A 181 -6.07 -3.14 7.77
N SER A 182 -5.36 -4.28 7.75
CA SER A 182 -3.89 -4.30 7.81
C SER A 182 -3.24 -3.59 6.62
N VAL A 183 -3.76 -3.76 5.40
CA VAL A 183 -3.30 -3.04 4.21
C VAL A 183 -3.58 -1.54 4.30
N LYS A 184 -4.74 -1.13 4.84
CA LYS A 184 -5.03 0.29 5.12
C LYS A 184 -4.01 0.90 6.09
N VAL A 185 -3.67 0.18 7.16
CA VAL A 185 -2.63 0.61 8.12
C VAL A 185 -1.27 0.73 7.43
N LEU A 186 -0.88 -0.25 6.61
CA LEU A 186 0.35 -0.21 5.81
C LEU A 186 0.39 1.03 4.91
N MET A 187 -0.69 1.34 4.19
CA MET A 187 -0.77 2.52 3.32
C MET A 187 -0.64 3.84 4.08
N GLY A 188 -1.11 3.89 5.34
CA GLY A 188 -0.85 5.00 6.24
C GLY A 188 0.64 5.20 6.50
N SER A 189 1.36 4.14 6.89
CA SER A 189 2.81 4.18 7.12
C SER A 189 3.60 4.52 5.86
N VAL A 190 3.18 4.03 4.69
CA VAL A 190 3.79 4.37 3.39
C VAL A 190 3.62 5.85 3.07
N SER A 191 2.45 6.42 3.36
CA SER A 191 2.19 7.84 3.15
C SER A 191 3.10 8.70 4.04
N THR A 192 3.24 8.34 5.32
CA THR A 192 4.16 9.01 6.26
C THR A 192 5.61 8.91 5.81
N LEU A 193 6.04 7.74 5.30
CA LEU A 193 7.39 7.54 4.78
C LEU A 193 7.66 8.47 3.57
N LEU A 194 6.71 8.55 2.63
CA LEU A 194 6.82 9.43 1.46
C LEU A 194 6.87 10.91 1.87
N GLU A 195 6.00 11.33 2.78
CA GLU A 195 6.02 12.69 3.32
C GLU A 195 7.35 13.02 4.01
N SER A 196 7.91 12.08 4.78
CA SER A 196 9.20 12.26 5.45
C SER A 196 10.34 12.43 4.43
N ALA A 197 10.39 11.56 3.42
CA ALA A 197 11.41 11.63 2.36
C ALA A 197 11.33 12.95 1.57
N ILE A 198 10.13 13.47 1.32
CA ILE A 198 9.92 14.75 0.65
C ILE A 198 10.30 15.92 1.56
N ASN A 199 9.93 15.87 2.85
CA ASN A 199 10.19 16.93 3.81
C ASN A 199 11.69 17.15 4.05
N GLU A 200 12.54 16.15 3.81
CA GLU A 200 13.99 16.32 3.86
C GLU A 200 14.51 17.41 2.91
N LEU A 201 13.78 17.74 1.84
CA LEU A 201 14.08 18.89 0.97
C LEU A 201 13.99 20.23 1.70
N THR A 202 13.13 20.34 2.72
CA THR A 202 12.78 21.61 3.37
C THR A 202 13.15 21.67 4.84
N THR A 203 13.30 20.54 5.53
CA THR A 203 13.60 20.50 6.98
C THR A 203 15.09 20.71 7.28
N PRO A 204 15.47 21.73 8.08
CA PRO A 204 16.84 21.95 8.55
C PRO A 204 17.50 20.67 9.05
N ALA A 205 18.80 20.49 8.81
CA ALA A 205 19.54 19.43 9.49
C ALA A 205 19.47 19.66 11.01
N PRO A 206 19.32 18.62 11.84
CA PRO A 206 19.37 18.78 13.29
C PRO A 206 20.67 19.51 13.66
N ALA A 207 20.57 20.58 14.44
CA ALA A 207 21.74 21.31 14.92
C ALA A 207 22.70 20.32 15.59
N ALA A 208 23.95 20.28 15.13
CA ALA A 208 24.98 19.50 15.80
C ALA A 208 25.01 19.93 17.27
N LYS A 209 24.81 18.97 18.20
CA LYS A 209 25.00 19.22 19.63
C LYS A 209 26.38 19.84 19.79
N LYS A 210 26.44 21.13 20.15
CA LYS A 210 27.68 21.73 20.65
C LYS A 210 28.09 20.89 21.86
N SER A 211 29.16 20.13 21.73
CA SER A 211 29.90 19.59 22.86
C SER A 211 30.31 20.78 23.73
N SER A 212 29.67 20.93 24.88
CA SER A 212 30.12 21.85 25.91
C SER A 212 31.42 21.28 26.48
N GLU A 213 32.55 21.86 26.07
CA GLU A 213 33.77 21.83 26.86
C GLU A 213 33.56 22.71 28.10
N SER A 214 33.61 22.10 29.27
CA SER A 214 33.96 22.72 30.55
C SER A 214 34.66 21.71 31.43
#